data_AF-A0A6J1P5Y4-F1
#
_entry.id   AF-A0A6J1P5Y4-F1
#
_cell.length_a   1.000
_cell.length_b   1.000
_cell.length_c   1.000
_cell.angle_alpha   90.00
_cell.angle_beta   90.00
_cell.angle_gamma   90.00
#
_symmetry.space_group_name_H-M   'P 1'
#
loop_
_entity.id
_entity.type
_entity.pdbx_description
1 polymer ?
#
loop_
_entity_poly.entity_id
_entity_poly.type
_entity_poly.pdbx_seq_one_letter_code
_entity_poly.pdbx_strand_id
1 'polypeptide(L)'
;MERRMRRDQAFREKYTAFMREYEELGHMSVSTFDWRAHEHYFLPHHAVLKTPDSKIRVVFDGSAPTSNGVSLNQCLHAGPKLLKDISDILTHFRRHQVVFVADIRMMFRQSIVHRDDRNYQLILWREHPDDPMQVYELNTTTYGLRSSPYIAIRTLLELAERERLNYPRAAAVLESSVYMDDICTGASTLEDALVLRDELIAILKAGGFELSKWLSNSPDLLKDLPGEDQQDPYIFENPDDTNLLSVLGIQYRPVQDVFTYRVKLDPSPRNWTKRFRLVNRRSHL
;
A
#
# COMPACT_ATOMS: atom_id res chain seq x y z
N MET A 1 -2.19 7.38 22.76
CA MET A 1 -3.08 7.80 21.66
C MET A 1 -4.19 8.72 22.15
N GLU A 2 -4.98 8.31 23.15
CA GLU A 2 -6.11 9.07 23.68
C GLU A 2 -5.76 10.51 24.10
N ARG A 3 -4.60 10.73 24.73
CA ARG A 3 -4.12 12.09 25.06
C ARG A 3 -4.03 13.02 23.84
N ARG A 4 -3.67 12.49 22.67
CA ARG A 4 -3.63 13.24 21.40
C ARG A 4 -5.06 13.47 20.88
N MET A 5 -5.88 12.42 20.84
CA MET A 5 -7.28 12.51 20.41
C MET A 5 -8.11 13.51 21.24
N ARG A 6 -7.83 13.65 22.54
CA ARG A 6 -8.48 14.65 23.40
C ARG A 6 -8.06 16.10 23.06
N ARG A 7 -6.86 16.29 22.55
CA ARG A 7 -6.32 17.62 22.19
C ARG A 7 -6.63 18.01 20.75
N ASP A 8 -6.84 17.03 19.89
CA ASP A 8 -6.96 17.19 18.45
C ASP A 8 -8.18 16.38 17.97
N GLN A 9 -9.30 17.08 17.86
CA GLN A 9 -10.60 16.49 17.51
C GLN A 9 -10.60 16.01 16.04
N ALA A 10 -9.96 16.74 15.13
CA ALA A 10 -9.82 16.32 13.73
C ALA A 10 -9.00 15.04 13.60
N PHE A 11 -7.93 14.89 14.38
CA PHE A 11 -7.18 13.63 14.47
C PHE A 11 -8.05 12.49 14.98
N ARG A 12 -8.85 12.75 16.02
CA ARG A 12 -9.75 11.74 16.60
C ARG A 12 -10.76 11.25 15.57
N GLU A 13 -11.45 12.17 14.89
CA GLU A 13 -12.46 11.84 13.88
C GLU A 13 -11.87 10.99 12.76
N LYS A 14 -10.73 11.39 12.20
CA LYS A 14 -10.04 10.61 11.16
C LYS A 14 -9.61 9.23 11.65
N TYR A 15 -9.11 9.13 12.88
CA TYR A 15 -8.68 7.87 13.46
C TYR A 15 -9.86 6.92 13.69
N THR A 16 -10.93 7.43 14.30
CA THR A 16 -12.16 6.67 14.54
C THR A 16 -12.77 6.21 13.22
N ALA A 17 -12.87 7.09 12.22
CA ALA A 17 -13.35 6.74 10.89
C ALA A 17 -12.52 5.61 10.25
N PHE A 18 -11.18 5.68 10.36
CA PHE A 18 -10.32 4.59 9.90
C PHE A 18 -10.63 3.27 10.61
N MET A 19 -10.76 3.28 11.94
CA MET A 19 -11.01 2.05 12.70
C MET A 19 -12.37 1.44 12.35
N ARG A 20 -13.42 2.27 12.22
CA ARG A 20 -14.75 1.81 11.78
C ARG A 20 -14.70 1.20 10.38
N GLU A 21 -14.11 1.90 9.40
CA GLU A 21 -13.93 1.37 8.05
C GLU A 21 -13.16 0.04 8.07
N TYR A 22 -12.11 -0.06 8.89
CA TYR A 22 -11.31 -1.28 9.02
C TYR A 22 -12.12 -2.46 9.58
N GLU A 23 -13.06 -2.23 10.49
CA GLU A 23 -14.00 -3.25 11.00
C GLU A 23 -15.09 -3.58 9.96
N GLU A 24 -15.70 -2.57 9.34
CA GLU A 24 -16.75 -2.72 8.32
C GLU A 24 -16.29 -3.53 7.10
N LEU A 25 -15.02 -3.35 6.69
CA LEU A 25 -14.38 -4.14 5.64
C LEU A 25 -13.99 -5.56 6.09
N GLY A 26 -14.29 -5.93 7.34
CA GLY A 26 -13.95 -7.23 7.92
C GLY A 26 -12.44 -7.42 8.17
N HIS A 27 -11.63 -6.37 8.08
CA HIS A 27 -10.18 -6.45 8.29
C HIS A 27 -9.78 -6.62 9.75
N MET A 28 -10.70 -6.31 10.67
CA MET A 28 -10.62 -6.71 12.08
C MET A 28 -12.00 -7.10 12.61
N SER A 29 -12.02 -7.79 13.74
CA SER A 29 -13.24 -8.13 14.47
C SER A 29 -12.97 -8.13 15.97
N VAL A 30 -14.01 -7.91 16.77
CA VAL A 30 -13.93 -8.10 18.23
C VAL A 30 -13.48 -9.54 18.51
N SER A 31 -12.40 -9.70 19.27
CA SER A 31 -11.83 -11.01 19.52
C SER A 31 -12.59 -11.74 20.63
N THR A 32 -12.89 -13.01 20.39
CA THR A 32 -13.40 -13.94 21.39
C THR A 32 -12.28 -14.80 22.01
N PHE A 33 -11.03 -14.57 21.60
CA PHE A 33 -9.87 -15.32 22.03
C PHE A 33 -9.54 -15.06 23.50
N ASP A 34 -9.36 -16.14 24.26
CA ASP A 34 -8.89 -16.06 25.65
C ASP A 34 -7.37 -15.85 25.68
N TRP A 35 -6.98 -14.59 25.47
CA TRP A 35 -5.58 -14.15 25.49
C TRP A 35 -4.92 -14.30 26.86
N ARG A 36 -5.67 -14.48 27.96
CA ARG A 36 -5.04 -14.70 29.28
C ARG A 36 -4.54 -16.13 29.45
N ALA A 37 -5.15 -17.08 28.74
CA ALA A 37 -4.80 -18.49 28.83
C ALA A 37 -3.79 -18.95 27.77
N HIS A 38 -3.56 -18.16 26.72
CA HIS A 38 -2.79 -18.59 25.55
C HIS A 38 -1.75 -17.55 25.13
N GLU A 39 -0.74 -18.03 24.39
CA GLU A 39 0.26 -17.16 23.76
C GLU A 39 -0.40 -16.21 22.77
N HIS A 40 0.03 -14.96 22.79
CA HIS A 40 -0.53 -13.90 21.99
C HIS A 40 0.43 -12.73 21.85
N TYR A 41 0.08 -11.78 20.98
CA TYR A 41 0.80 -10.54 20.85
C TYR A 41 -0.17 -9.38 20.58
N PHE A 42 -0.09 -8.34 21.42
CA PHE A 42 -0.80 -7.08 21.21
C PHE A 42 0.07 -6.15 20.37
N LEU A 43 -0.35 -5.88 19.13
CA LEU A 43 0.24 -4.88 18.24
C LEU A 43 -0.09 -3.47 18.73
N PRO A 44 0.90 -2.69 19.18
CA PRO A 44 0.67 -1.27 19.40
C PRO A 44 0.34 -0.61 18.07
N HIS A 45 -0.60 0.31 18.09
CA HIS A 45 -0.98 1.05 16.89
C HIS A 45 -0.94 2.56 17.14
N HIS A 46 -0.64 3.30 16.07
CA HIS A 46 -0.59 4.75 16.10
C HIS A 46 -0.83 5.31 14.70
N ALA A 47 -1.27 6.55 14.60
CA ALA A 47 -1.47 7.18 13.30
C ALA A 47 -0.47 8.27 12.97
N VAL A 48 -0.15 8.34 11.68
CA VAL A 48 0.64 9.39 11.06
C VAL A 48 -0.27 10.23 10.16
N LEU A 49 -0.14 11.55 10.28
CA LEU A 49 -0.73 12.55 9.39
C LEU A 49 0.40 13.41 8.86
N LYS A 50 0.49 13.56 7.53
CA LYS A 50 1.51 14.36 6.88
C LYS A 50 1.17 15.85 6.95
N THR A 51 -0.10 16.16 6.72
CA THR A 51 -0.72 17.49 6.89
C THR A 51 -2.10 17.31 7.55
N PRO A 52 -2.68 18.37 8.15
CA PRO A 52 -4.01 18.31 8.74
C PRO A 52 -5.07 17.76 7.79
N ASP A 53 -4.98 18.08 6.50
CA ASP A 53 -5.95 17.66 5.47
C ASP A 53 -5.67 16.28 4.87
N SER A 54 -4.45 15.75 5.03
CA SER A 54 -4.06 14.45 4.46
C SER A 54 -4.89 13.27 5.00
N LYS A 55 -4.95 12.19 4.22
CA LYS A 55 -5.47 10.88 4.66
C LYS A 55 -4.63 10.36 5.82
N ILE A 56 -5.30 9.89 6.88
CA ILE A 56 -4.64 9.30 8.04
C ILE A 56 -4.09 7.91 7.70
N ARG A 57 -2.91 7.58 8.23
CA ARG A 57 -2.31 6.23 8.11
C ARG A 57 -2.11 5.63 9.49
N VAL A 58 -2.86 4.58 9.84
CA VAL A 58 -2.75 3.87 11.14
C VAL A 58 -1.78 2.71 11.03
N VAL A 59 -0.61 2.85 11.62
CA VAL A 59 0.47 1.87 11.65
C VAL A 59 0.25 0.88 12.78
N PHE A 60 0.33 -0.42 12.49
CA PHE A 60 0.43 -1.51 13.48
C PHE A 60 1.90 -1.91 13.63
N ASP A 61 2.45 -1.80 14.83
CA ASP A 61 3.89 -1.91 15.08
C ASP A 61 4.31 -3.30 15.59
N GLY A 62 4.68 -4.19 14.66
CA GLY A 62 5.24 -5.50 14.99
C GLY A 62 6.67 -5.45 15.54
N SER A 63 7.30 -4.26 15.62
CA SER A 63 8.67 -4.11 16.11
C SER A 63 8.75 -3.72 17.59
N ALA A 64 7.62 -3.46 18.23
CA ALA A 64 7.56 -3.11 19.64
C ALA A 64 7.97 -4.32 20.51
N PRO A 65 8.98 -4.18 21.39
CA PRO A 65 9.32 -5.26 22.32
C PRO A 65 8.19 -5.52 23.31
N THR A 66 7.93 -6.78 23.64
CA THR A 66 7.05 -7.14 24.78
C THR A 66 7.81 -7.04 26.11
N SER A 67 7.18 -7.45 27.21
CA SER A 67 7.80 -7.53 28.54
C SER A 67 9.04 -8.43 28.60
N ASN A 68 9.20 -9.36 27.66
CA ASN A 68 10.39 -10.21 27.56
C ASN A 68 11.52 -9.61 26.67
N GLY A 69 11.33 -8.39 26.14
CA GLY A 69 12.30 -7.71 25.28
C GLY A 69 12.33 -8.16 23.82
N VAL A 70 11.46 -9.10 23.42
CA VAL A 70 11.32 -9.62 22.06
C VAL A 70 10.09 -9.03 21.38
N SER A 71 10.21 -8.64 20.11
CA SER A 71 9.10 -8.16 19.28
C SER A 71 8.59 -9.24 18.32
N LEU A 72 7.36 -9.09 17.83
CA LEU A 72 6.78 -10.04 16.87
C LEU A 72 7.64 -10.18 15.61
N ASN A 73 8.18 -9.08 15.10
CA ASN A 73 9.05 -9.07 13.93
C ASN A 73 10.40 -9.80 14.12
N GLN A 74 10.83 -10.01 15.37
CA GLN A 74 12.00 -10.86 15.64
C GLN A 74 11.64 -12.35 15.56
N CYS A 75 10.39 -12.71 15.83
CA CYS A 75 9.89 -14.09 15.75
C CYS A 75 9.42 -14.47 14.34
N LEU A 76 8.91 -13.51 13.57
CA LEU A 76 8.39 -13.78 12.22
C LEU A 76 9.49 -14.02 11.20
N HIS A 77 9.30 -15.06 10.38
CA HIS A 77 10.14 -15.31 9.22
C HIS A 77 9.78 -14.35 8.08
N ALA A 78 10.76 -13.62 7.53
CA ALA A 78 10.52 -12.63 6.48
C ALA A 78 10.07 -13.25 5.14
N GLY A 79 10.46 -14.49 4.89
CA GLY A 79 10.39 -15.12 3.58
C GLY A 79 11.52 -14.64 2.64
N PRO A 80 11.70 -15.30 1.49
CA PRO A 80 12.59 -14.84 0.42
C PRO A 80 12.25 -13.41 -0.06
N LYS A 81 13.27 -12.67 -0.51
CA LYS A 81 13.06 -11.36 -1.15
C LYS A 81 12.46 -11.56 -2.54
N LEU A 82 11.16 -11.32 -2.68
CA LEU A 82 10.44 -11.42 -3.96
C LEU A 82 10.31 -10.08 -4.70
N LEU A 83 10.48 -8.96 -3.99
CA LEU A 83 10.35 -7.63 -4.58
C LEU A 83 11.45 -7.41 -5.63
N LYS A 84 11.01 -7.07 -6.85
CA LYS A 84 11.88 -6.77 -7.99
C LYS A 84 12.64 -5.46 -7.78
N ASP A 85 13.74 -5.30 -8.50
CA ASP A 85 14.43 -4.03 -8.51
C ASP A 85 13.58 -2.97 -9.22
N ILE A 86 13.51 -1.77 -8.65
CA ILE A 86 12.80 -0.64 -9.27
C ILE A 86 13.38 -0.36 -10.65
N SER A 87 14.70 -0.52 -10.85
CA SER A 87 15.34 -0.31 -12.16
C SER A 87 14.79 -1.25 -13.23
N ASP A 88 14.52 -2.50 -12.87
CA ASP A 88 13.98 -3.49 -13.80
C ASP A 88 12.54 -3.14 -14.16
N ILE A 89 11.73 -2.76 -13.17
CA ILE A 89 10.34 -2.34 -13.39
C ILE A 89 10.28 -1.12 -14.33
N LEU A 90 11.08 -0.09 -14.05
CA LEU A 90 11.13 1.13 -14.88
C LEU A 90 11.67 0.84 -16.28
N THR A 91 12.64 -0.07 -16.41
CA THR A 91 13.19 -0.46 -17.72
C THR A 91 12.13 -1.19 -18.53
N HIS A 92 11.39 -2.13 -17.96
CA HIS A 92 10.27 -2.80 -18.63
C HIS A 92 9.20 -1.80 -19.06
N PHE A 93 8.77 -0.94 -18.15
CA PHE A 93 7.80 0.12 -18.42
C PHE A 93 8.20 0.98 -19.63
N ARG A 94 9.47 1.40 -19.72
CA ARG A 94 9.97 2.25 -20.83
C ARG A 94 10.14 1.55 -22.17
N ARG A 95 9.99 0.23 -22.25
CA ARG A 95 10.08 -0.49 -23.53
C ARG A 95 8.78 -0.39 -24.35
N HIS A 96 7.70 0.09 -23.76
CA HIS A 96 6.38 0.16 -24.37
C HIS A 96 6.11 1.53 -24.96
N GLN A 97 5.31 1.56 -26.03
CA GLN A 97 4.87 2.79 -26.67
C GLN A 97 3.61 3.35 -26.00
N VAL A 98 2.67 2.46 -25.64
CA VAL A 98 1.50 2.78 -24.83
C VAL A 98 1.74 2.22 -23.44
N VAL A 99 1.81 3.08 -22.44
CA VAL A 99 2.11 2.72 -21.06
C VAL A 99 0.98 3.12 -20.13
N PHE A 100 0.78 2.33 -19.09
CA PHE A 100 -0.14 2.67 -18.02
C PHE A 100 0.36 2.20 -16.65
N VAL A 101 -0.16 2.86 -15.63
CA VAL A 101 0.10 2.60 -14.21
C VAL A 101 -1.25 2.40 -13.52
N ALA A 102 -1.30 1.48 -12.55
CA ALA A 102 -2.44 1.27 -11.68
C ALA A 102 -2.00 0.83 -10.28
N ASP A 103 -2.81 1.13 -9.27
CA ASP A 103 -2.60 0.81 -7.86
C ASP A 103 -3.56 -0.31 -7.43
N ILE A 104 -3.01 -1.35 -6.79
CA ILE A 104 -3.79 -2.42 -6.17
C ILE A 104 -4.35 -1.92 -4.84
N ARG A 105 -5.66 -1.65 -4.81
CA ARG A 105 -6.36 -1.10 -3.65
C ARG A 105 -6.10 -1.95 -2.41
N MET A 106 -5.47 -1.34 -1.41
CA MET A 106 -5.23 -1.96 -0.11
C MET A 106 -4.54 -3.33 -0.19
N MET A 107 -3.61 -3.52 -1.14
CA MET A 107 -2.96 -4.81 -1.47
C MET A 107 -2.71 -5.75 -0.28
N PHE A 108 -2.08 -5.27 0.81
CA PHE A 108 -1.80 -6.09 2.00
C PHE A 108 -3.06 -6.65 2.67
N ARG A 109 -4.14 -5.88 2.70
CA ARG A 109 -5.39 -6.24 3.39
C ARG A 109 -6.25 -7.23 2.60
N GLN A 110 -5.88 -7.52 1.35
CA GLN A 110 -6.59 -8.50 0.53
C GLN A 110 -6.22 -9.95 0.87
N SER A 111 -5.23 -10.17 1.74
CA SER A 111 -4.84 -11.51 2.21
C SER A 111 -5.36 -11.74 3.62
N ILE A 112 -6.23 -12.74 3.80
CA ILE A 112 -6.74 -13.16 5.11
C ILE A 112 -5.67 -13.96 5.85
N VAL A 113 -5.47 -13.64 7.13
CA VAL A 113 -4.59 -14.38 8.04
C VAL A 113 -5.33 -15.59 8.58
N HIS A 114 -4.64 -16.74 8.63
CA HIS A 114 -5.19 -17.97 9.16
C HIS A 114 -5.67 -17.76 10.60
N ARG A 115 -6.81 -18.35 10.98
CA ARG A 115 -7.45 -18.07 12.28
C ARG A 115 -6.51 -18.32 13.46
N ASP A 116 -5.70 -19.37 13.38
CA ASP A 116 -4.77 -19.77 14.43
C ASP A 116 -3.57 -18.82 14.62
N ASP A 117 -3.31 -17.93 13.66
CA ASP A 117 -2.22 -16.95 13.73
C ASP A 117 -2.71 -15.55 14.15
N ARG A 118 -4.03 -15.32 14.22
CA ARG A 118 -4.61 -13.99 14.52
C ARG A 118 -4.40 -13.56 15.97
N ASN A 119 -4.18 -14.51 16.88
CA ASN A 119 -3.79 -14.25 18.27
C ASN A 119 -2.44 -13.49 18.38
N TYR A 120 -1.62 -13.48 17.34
CA TYR A 120 -0.40 -12.66 17.29
C TYR A 120 -0.63 -11.27 16.66
N GLN A 121 -1.86 -10.96 16.25
CA GLN A 121 -2.26 -9.68 15.70
C GLN A 121 -3.42 -9.06 16.49
N LEU A 122 -3.35 -9.07 17.83
CA LEU A 122 -4.37 -8.45 18.68
C LEU A 122 -4.12 -6.94 18.81
N ILE A 123 -5.17 -6.15 18.98
CA ILE A 123 -5.08 -4.74 19.33
C ILE A 123 -6.05 -4.38 20.46
N LEU A 124 -5.76 -3.28 21.15
CA LEU A 124 -6.64 -2.69 22.15
C LEU A 124 -7.27 -1.42 21.59
N TRP A 125 -8.58 -1.44 21.41
CA TRP A 125 -9.30 -0.31 20.84
C TRP A 125 -10.62 -0.04 21.57
N ARG A 126 -10.98 1.23 21.63
CA ARG A 126 -12.28 1.74 22.04
C ARG A 126 -12.50 3.09 21.39
N GLU A 127 -13.74 3.39 21.06
CA GLU A 127 -14.05 4.61 20.32
C GLU A 127 -14.15 5.85 21.25
N HIS A 128 -14.82 5.69 22.39
CA HIS A 128 -14.91 6.72 23.41
C HIS A 128 -14.04 6.37 24.63
N PRO A 129 -13.44 7.38 25.31
CA PRO A 129 -12.65 7.15 26.52
C PRO A 129 -13.45 6.55 27.69
N ASP A 130 -14.77 6.67 27.65
CA ASP A 130 -15.68 6.14 28.65
C ASP A 130 -16.13 4.70 28.31
N ASP A 131 -15.91 4.25 27.07
CA ASP A 131 -16.21 2.89 26.66
C ASP A 131 -15.24 1.89 27.33
N PRO A 132 -15.70 0.67 27.61
CA PRO A 132 -14.80 -0.40 28.02
C PRO A 132 -13.76 -0.66 26.92
N MET A 133 -12.51 -0.89 27.32
CA MET A 133 -11.46 -1.28 26.39
C MET A 133 -11.80 -2.65 25.77
N GLN A 134 -11.80 -2.74 24.45
CA GLN A 134 -12.05 -3.99 23.74
C GLN A 134 -10.78 -4.53 23.10
N VAL A 135 -10.75 -5.86 22.96
CA VAL A 135 -9.71 -6.57 22.22
C VAL A 135 -10.25 -6.87 20.84
N TYR A 136 -9.49 -6.50 19.82
CA TYR A 136 -9.76 -6.86 18.43
C TYR A 136 -8.66 -7.76 17.91
N GLU A 137 -9.00 -8.64 17.00
CA GLU A 137 -8.06 -9.40 16.19
C GLU A 137 -8.03 -8.85 14.76
N LEU A 138 -6.83 -8.67 14.21
CA LEU A 138 -6.67 -8.26 12.82
C LEU A 138 -6.77 -9.50 11.92
N ASN A 139 -7.76 -9.51 11.04
CA ASN A 139 -8.12 -10.64 10.19
C ASN A 139 -7.29 -10.75 8.92
N THR A 140 -6.64 -9.66 8.52
CA THR A 140 -5.89 -9.55 7.26
C THR A 140 -4.43 -9.24 7.52
N THR A 141 -3.59 -9.48 6.52
CA THR A 141 -2.17 -9.13 6.59
C THR A 141 -2.04 -7.62 6.73
N THR A 142 -1.36 -7.17 7.79
CA THR A 142 -1.16 -5.75 8.03
C THR A 142 0.25 -5.32 7.64
N TYR A 143 0.39 -4.10 7.12
CA TYR A 143 1.71 -3.53 6.95
C TYR A 143 2.38 -3.29 8.32
N GLY A 144 3.70 -3.37 8.37
CA GLY A 144 4.48 -3.25 9.61
C GLY A 144 4.97 -4.57 10.19
N LEU A 145 4.47 -5.71 9.70
CA LEU A 145 5.02 -7.03 10.01
C LEU A 145 6.11 -7.43 9.02
N ARG A 146 7.08 -8.20 9.51
CA ARG A 146 8.27 -8.61 8.76
C ARG A 146 7.94 -9.51 7.57
N SER A 147 6.90 -10.34 7.68
CA SER A 147 6.46 -11.29 6.65
C SER A 147 5.51 -10.66 5.61
N SER A 148 4.86 -9.53 5.92
CA SER A 148 3.80 -8.94 5.08
C SER A 148 4.21 -8.68 3.63
N PRO A 149 5.41 -8.13 3.33
CA PRO A 149 5.86 -7.94 1.95
C PRO A 149 5.94 -9.26 1.17
N TYR A 150 6.46 -10.30 1.79
CA TYR A 150 6.55 -11.62 1.15
C TYR A 150 5.15 -12.19 0.89
N ILE A 151 4.26 -12.15 1.88
CA ILE A 151 2.89 -12.68 1.76
C ILE A 151 2.16 -11.97 0.62
N ALA A 152 2.15 -10.64 0.60
CA ALA A 152 1.42 -9.88 -0.41
C ALA A 152 1.93 -10.16 -1.84
N ILE A 153 3.25 -10.19 -2.04
CA ILE A 153 3.84 -10.46 -3.36
C ILE A 153 3.63 -11.93 -3.76
N ARG A 154 3.84 -12.87 -2.83
CA ARG A 154 3.68 -14.31 -3.11
C ARG A 154 2.24 -14.66 -3.49
N THR A 155 1.24 -13.98 -2.89
CA THR A 155 -0.17 -14.12 -3.26
C THR A 155 -0.42 -13.70 -4.71
N LEU A 156 0.17 -12.59 -5.17
CA LEU A 156 0.05 -12.18 -6.58
C LEU A 156 0.74 -13.17 -7.53
N LEU A 157 1.90 -13.70 -7.15
CA LEU A 157 2.59 -14.72 -7.95
C LEU A 157 1.79 -16.04 -8.00
N GLU A 158 1.13 -16.42 -6.91
CA GLU A 158 0.24 -17.59 -6.88
C GLU A 158 -0.95 -17.39 -7.82
N LEU A 159 -1.55 -16.20 -7.77
CA LEU A 159 -2.66 -15.84 -8.64
C LEU A 159 -2.23 -15.88 -10.11
N ALA A 160 -1.04 -15.35 -10.43
CA ALA A 160 -0.47 -15.42 -11.77
C ALA A 160 -0.29 -16.87 -12.25
N GLU A 161 0.23 -17.76 -11.40
CA GLU A 161 0.43 -19.17 -11.74
C GLU A 161 -0.90 -19.89 -12.00
N ARG A 162 -1.90 -19.70 -11.13
CA ARG A 162 -3.20 -20.37 -11.22
C ARG A 162 -4.03 -19.91 -12.41
N GLU A 163 -4.02 -18.62 -12.69
CA GLU A 163 -4.87 -18.00 -13.72
C GLU A 163 -4.15 -17.79 -15.05
N ARG A 164 -2.89 -18.22 -15.19
CA ARG A 164 -2.07 -18.03 -16.40
C ARG A 164 -2.74 -18.50 -17.69
N LEU A 165 -3.48 -19.60 -17.63
CA LEU A 165 -4.15 -20.16 -18.82
C LEU A 165 -5.29 -19.26 -19.30
N ASN A 166 -5.94 -18.54 -18.38
CA ASN A 166 -7.05 -17.63 -18.68
C ASN A 166 -6.54 -16.23 -19.07
N TYR A 167 -5.48 -15.75 -18.40
CA TYR A 167 -4.97 -14.37 -18.52
C TYR A 167 -3.44 -14.34 -18.67
N PRO A 168 -2.89 -14.86 -19.78
CA PRO A 168 -1.45 -15.07 -19.93
C PRO A 168 -0.63 -13.77 -19.94
N ARG A 169 -1.17 -12.67 -20.49
CA ARG A 169 -0.44 -11.38 -20.54
C ARG A 169 -0.41 -10.75 -19.16
N ALA A 170 -1.54 -10.75 -18.46
CA ALA A 170 -1.61 -10.22 -17.12
C ALA A 170 -0.81 -11.04 -16.11
N ALA A 171 -0.80 -12.37 -16.22
CA ALA A 171 0.05 -13.24 -15.39
C ALA A 171 1.54 -12.89 -15.56
N ALA A 172 2.01 -12.65 -16.79
CA ALA A 172 3.37 -12.21 -17.01
C ALA A 172 3.67 -10.85 -16.34
N VAL A 173 2.74 -9.89 -16.39
CA VAL A 173 2.86 -8.60 -15.71
C VAL A 173 2.95 -8.75 -14.19
N LEU A 174 2.12 -9.60 -13.59
CA LEU A 174 2.17 -9.86 -12.14
C LEU A 174 3.52 -10.39 -11.68
N GLU A 175 4.26 -11.07 -12.56
CA GLU A 175 5.58 -11.63 -12.26
C GLU A 175 6.75 -10.66 -12.49
N SER A 176 6.60 -9.71 -13.43
CA SER A 176 7.72 -8.89 -13.92
C SER A 176 7.57 -7.38 -13.75
N SER A 177 6.37 -6.89 -13.45
CA SER A 177 6.00 -5.48 -13.62
C SER A 177 5.17 -4.92 -12.46
N VAL A 178 5.18 -5.62 -11.32
CA VAL A 178 4.57 -5.16 -10.07
C VAL A 178 5.66 -4.75 -9.08
N TYR A 179 5.52 -3.57 -8.50
CA TYR A 179 6.33 -3.09 -7.39
C TYR A 179 5.43 -2.74 -6.20
N MET A 180 5.45 -3.60 -5.19
CA MET A 180 4.50 -3.50 -4.07
C MET A 180 3.04 -3.46 -4.58
N ASP A 181 2.34 -2.36 -4.37
CA ASP A 181 0.97 -2.08 -4.80
C ASP A 181 0.87 -1.46 -6.20
N ASP A 182 1.98 -0.99 -6.78
CA ASP A 182 1.99 -0.35 -8.10
C ASP A 182 2.25 -1.35 -9.22
N ILE A 183 1.42 -1.31 -10.27
CA ILE A 183 1.63 -1.99 -11.54
C ILE A 183 2.12 -0.96 -12.56
N CYS A 184 3.28 -1.20 -13.16
CA CYS A 184 3.86 -0.32 -14.18
C CYS A 184 4.14 -1.13 -15.45
N THR A 185 3.29 -1.00 -16.46
CA THR A 185 3.37 -1.82 -17.68
C THR A 185 2.88 -1.09 -18.93
N GLY A 186 2.80 -1.80 -20.04
CA GLY A 186 2.33 -1.26 -21.31
C GLY A 186 2.37 -2.27 -22.44
N ALA A 187 2.14 -1.78 -23.66
CA ALA A 187 2.29 -2.54 -24.90
C ALA A 187 2.81 -1.66 -26.04
N SER A 188 3.10 -2.29 -27.18
CA SER A 188 3.56 -1.57 -28.39
C SER A 188 2.42 -0.89 -29.14
N THR A 189 1.17 -1.34 -28.95
CA THR A 189 -0.03 -0.79 -29.61
C THR A 189 -1.10 -0.51 -28.56
N LEU A 190 -2.06 0.36 -28.90
CA LEU A 190 -3.19 0.64 -28.02
C LEU A 190 -4.08 -0.60 -27.86
N GLU A 191 -4.28 -1.35 -28.94
CA GLU A 191 -5.09 -2.57 -28.96
C GLU A 191 -4.52 -3.63 -28.01
N ASP A 192 -3.20 -3.86 -28.05
CA ASP A 192 -2.56 -4.81 -27.13
C ASP A 192 -2.59 -4.32 -25.67
N ALA A 193 -2.52 -3.00 -25.45
CA ALA A 193 -2.58 -2.41 -24.13
C ALA A 193 -3.99 -2.51 -23.52
N LEU A 194 -5.05 -2.35 -24.34
CA LEU A 194 -6.44 -2.54 -23.94
C LEU A 194 -6.71 -4.00 -23.53
N VAL A 195 -6.24 -4.97 -24.32
CA VAL A 195 -6.33 -6.39 -23.96
C VAL A 195 -5.60 -6.67 -22.64
N LEU A 196 -4.39 -6.14 -22.48
CA LEU A 196 -3.63 -6.32 -21.24
C LEU A 196 -4.32 -5.68 -20.02
N ARG A 197 -4.87 -4.47 -20.18
CA ARG A 197 -5.67 -3.77 -19.14
C ARG A 197 -6.83 -4.64 -18.68
N ASP A 198 -7.59 -5.19 -19.63
CA ASP A 198 -8.78 -5.98 -19.34
C ASP A 198 -8.41 -7.33 -18.70
N GLU A 199 -7.35 -7.99 -19.18
CA GLU A 199 -6.81 -9.19 -18.53
C GLU A 199 -6.33 -8.89 -17.09
N LEU A 200 -5.68 -7.74 -16.84
CA LEU A 200 -5.23 -7.35 -15.50
C LEU A 200 -6.39 -7.12 -14.54
N ILE A 201 -7.44 -6.45 -15.00
CA ILE A 201 -8.67 -6.27 -14.23
C ILE A 201 -9.28 -7.63 -13.90
N ALA A 202 -9.37 -8.53 -14.89
CA ALA A 202 -9.98 -9.84 -14.72
C ALA A 202 -9.19 -10.76 -13.78
N ILE A 203 -7.86 -10.89 -13.96
CA ILE A 203 -7.03 -11.76 -13.11
C ILE A 203 -7.03 -11.28 -11.66
N LEU A 204 -6.89 -9.97 -11.42
CA LEU A 204 -6.88 -9.42 -10.07
C LEU A 204 -8.24 -9.58 -9.41
N LYS A 205 -9.34 -9.36 -10.14
CA LYS A 205 -10.68 -9.62 -9.65
C LYS A 205 -10.90 -11.09 -9.26
N ALA A 206 -10.34 -12.03 -10.02
CA ALA A 206 -10.39 -13.46 -9.66
C ALA A 206 -9.69 -13.74 -8.32
N GLY A 207 -8.64 -12.98 -7.98
CA GLY A 207 -7.97 -13.02 -6.68
C GLY A 207 -8.58 -12.14 -5.59
N GLY A 208 -9.71 -11.46 -5.85
CA GLY A 208 -10.33 -10.52 -4.91
C GLY A 208 -9.65 -9.16 -4.79
N PHE A 209 -8.76 -8.82 -5.73
CA PHE A 209 -8.08 -7.53 -5.80
C PHE A 209 -8.82 -6.57 -6.73
N GLU A 210 -8.72 -5.27 -6.42
CA GLU A 210 -9.24 -4.19 -7.24
C GLU A 210 -8.11 -3.23 -7.63
N LEU A 211 -8.16 -2.74 -8.88
CA LEU A 211 -7.24 -1.73 -9.39
C LEU A 211 -7.86 -0.35 -9.33
N SER A 212 -7.04 0.66 -9.07
CA SER A 212 -7.43 2.06 -9.02
C SER A 212 -6.29 2.97 -9.45
N LYS A 213 -6.50 4.29 -9.40
CA LYS A 213 -5.50 5.31 -9.71
C LYS A 213 -4.82 5.10 -11.07
N TRP A 214 -5.61 4.73 -12.07
CA TRP A 214 -5.17 4.50 -13.42
C TRP A 214 -4.59 5.76 -14.05
N LEU A 215 -3.45 5.61 -14.69
CA LEU A 215 -2.75 6.67 -15.42
C LEU A 215 -2.19 6.08 -16.71
N SER A 216 -2.21 6.84 -17.81
CA SER A 216 -1.72 6.38 -19.11
C SER A 216 -1.19 7.54 -19.94
N ASN A 217 -0.21 7.27 -20.82
CA ASN A 217 0.20 8.22 -21.85
C ASN A 217 -0.78 8.25 -23.05
N SER A 218 -1.70 7.29 -23.11
CA SER A 218 -2.79 7.23 -24.07
C SER A 218 -4.14 7.38 -23.35
N PRO A 219 -4.84 8.53 -23.52
CA PRO A 219 -6.16 8.74 -22.92
C PRO A 219 -7.20 7.72 -23.36
N ASP A 220 -7.07 7.18 -24.58
CA ASP A 220 -7.99 6.17 -25.11
C ASP A 220 -8.01 4.89 -24.26
N LEU A 221 -6.90 4.56 -23.60
CA LEU A 221 -6.82 3.42 -22.69
C LEU A 221 -7.71 3.58 -21.45
N LEU A 222 -8.00 4.82 -21.04
CA LEU A 222 -8.74 5.11 -19.81
C LEU A 222 -10.25 5.28 -20.03
N LYS A 223 -10.71 5.41 -21.29
CA LYS A 223 -12.10 5.79 -21.61
C LYS A 223 -13.17 4.90 -20.98
N ASP A 224 -12.89 3.61 -20.82
CA ASP A 224 -13.86 2.62 -20.31
C ASP A 224 -13.74 2.41 -18.79
N LEU A 225 -12.85 3.12 -18.12
CA LEU A 225 -12.61 2.99 -16.68
C LEU A 225 -13.44 4.03 -15.89
N PRO A 226 -13.88 3.73 -14.66
CA PRO A 226 -14.55 4.71 -13.81
C PRO A 226 -13.68 5.95 -13.59
N GLY A 227 -14.26 7.14 -13.71
CA GLY A 227 -13.51 8.40 -13.54
C GLY A 227 -12.89 8.57 -12.15
N GLU A 228 -13.53 8.01 -11.11
CA GLU A 228 -13.00 7.96 -9.74
C GLU A 228 -11.75 7.11 -9.57
N ASP A 229 -11.55 6.16 -10.49
CA ASP A 229 -10.40 5.29 -10.55
C ASP A 229 -9.29 5.82 -11.45
N GLN A 230 -9.51 6.95 -12.12
CA GLN A 230 -8.49 7.59 -12.96
C GLN A 230 -7.76 8.69 -12.18
N GLN A 231 -6.47 8.84 -12.46
CA GLN A 231 -5.71 10.02 -12.03
C GLN A 231 -5.68 11.05 -13.15
N ASP A 232 -5.77 12.32 -12.77
CA ASP A 232 -5.69 13.42 -13.73
C ASP A 232 -4.28 13.44 -14.37
N PRO A 233 -4.17 13.24 -15.70
CA PRO A 233 -2.89 13.22 -16.39
C PRO A 233 -2.20 14.60 -16.45
N TYR A 234 -2.93 15.67 -16.15
CA TYR A 234 -2.48 17.07 -16.17
C TYR A 234 -2.17 17.66 -14.80
N ILE A 235 -2.16 16.87 -13.72
CA ILE A 235 -1.75 17.31 -12.37
C ILE A 235 -0.38 18.06 -12.39
N PHE A 236 0.40 17.94 -13.46
CA PHE A 236 1.79 18.42 -13.59
C PHE A 236 2.01 19.64 -14.50
N GLU A 237 0.99 20.31 -15.04
CA GLU A 237 1.21 21.55 -15.79
C GLU A 237 1.51 22.76 -14.90
N ASN A 238 1.38 22.64 -13.57
CA ASN A 238 1.73 23.68 -12.62
C ASN A 238 3.10 23.41 -11.93
N PRO A 239 4.18 24.15 -12.27
CA PRO A 239 5.51 23.95 -11.68
C PRO A 239 5.57 24.19 -10.16
N ASP A 240 4.59 24.89 -9.60
CA ASP A 240 4.51 25.22 -8.17
C ASP A 240 3.76 24.18 -7.35
N ASP A 241 3.06 23.22 -7.97
CA ASP A 241 2.39 22.16 -7.23
C ASP A 241 3.40 21.16 -6.64
N THR A 242 3.18 20.81 -5.37
CA THR A 242 4.02 19.88 -4.60
C THR A 242 3.48 18.45 -4.61
N ASN A 243 2.30 18.23 -5.20
CA ASN A 243 1.65 16.94 -5.35
C ASN A 243 2.00 16.27 -6.68
N LEU A 244 3.29 16.10 -6.95
CA LEU A 244 3.78 15.44 -8.16
C LEU A 244 3.60 13.92 -8.04
N LEU A 245 3.04 13.28 -9.06
CA LEU A 245 2.83 11.84 -9.11
C LEU A 245 4.17 11.17 -9.38
N SER A 246 4.56 10.34 -8.43
CA SER A 246 5.76 9.56 -8.51
C SER A 246 5.41 8.15 -8.96
N VAL A 247 5.92 7.75 -10.12
CA VAL A 247 6.02 6.33 -10.44
C VAL A 247 7.27 5.83 -9.73
N LEU A 248 7.08 5.08 -8.64
CA LEU A 248 8.16 4.47 -7.86
C LEU A 248 9.24 5.45 -7.36
N GLY A 249 8.83 6.67 -7.00
CA GLY A 249 9.73 7.73 -6.51
C GLY A 249 10.34 8.62 -7.60
N ILE A 250 10.05 8.39 -8.88
CA ILE A 250 10.46 9.25 -10.00
C ILE A 250 9.22 9.94 -10.57
N GLN A 251 9.33 11.22 -10.94
CA GLN A 251 8.19 11.94 -11.51
C GLN A 251 7.98 11.46 -12.94
N TYR A 252 6.74 11.21 -13.32
CA TYR A 252 6.39 10.80 -14.67
C TYR A 252 5.36 11.76 -15.23
N ARG A 253 5.60 12.26 -16.45
CA ARG A 253 4.65 13.08 -17.19
C ARG A 253 4.00 12.24 -18.29
N PRO A 254 2.73 11.82 -18.16
CA PRO A 254 2.12 10.89 -19.10
C PRO A 254 1.95 11.49 -20.49
N VAL A 255 1.49 12.74 -20.58
CA VAL A 255 1.21 13.41 -21.87
C VAL A 255 2.46 13.52 -22.75
N GLN A 256 3.61 13.85 -22.16
CA GLN A 256 4.88 13.94 -22.89
C GLN A 256 5.64 12.61 -22.92
N ASP A 257 5.22 11.63 -22.14
CA ASP A 257 5.90 10.35 -21.92
C ASP A 257 7.38 10.50 -21.48
N VAL A 258 7.62 11.32 -20.46
CA VAL A 258 8.97 11.62 -19.95
C VAL A 258 9.07 11.47 -18.44
N PHE A 259 10.15 10.84 -17.96
CA PHE A 259 10.53 10.89 -16.54
C PHE A 259 11.24 12.20 -16.20
N THR A 260 10.87 12.81 -15.09
CA THR A 260 11.47 14.04 -14.57
C THR A 260 11.91 13.88 -13.12
N TYR A 261 12.68 14.82 -12.62
CA TYR A 261 13.05 14.89 -11.21
C TYR A 261 13.06 16.35 -10.75
N ARG A 262 12.63 16.61 -9.52
CA ARG A 262 12.71 17.93 -8.90
C ARG A 262 13.81 17.94 -7.85
N VAL A 263 14.88 18.69 -8.12
CA VAL A 263 15.92 18.95 -7.13
C VAL A 263 15.53 20.18 -6.32
N LYS A 264 15.13 19.99 -5.06
CA LYS A 264 15.08 21.09 -4.10
C LYS A 264 16.47 21.26 -3.50
N LEU A 265 17.21 22.25 -4.00
CA LEU A 265 18.49 22.64 -3.41
C LEU A 265 18.21 23.45 -2.14
N ASP A 266 18.64 22.92 -0.99
CA ASP A 266 18.54 23.63 0.28
C ASP A 266 19.65 24.71 0.28
N PRO A 267 19.34 26.02 0.41
CA PRO A 267 20.32 27.09 0.22
C PRO A 267 21.36 27.21 1.35
N SER A 268 21.35 26.32 2.35
CA SER A 268 22.29 26.35 3.48
C SER A 268 23.03 25.02 3.64
N PRO A 269 24.36 25.02 3.88
CA PRO A 269 25.10 23.81 4.22
C PRO A 269 24.66 23.33 5.60
N ARG A 270 23.73 22.36 5.65
CA ARG A 270 23.26 21.75 6.90
C ARG A 270 24.14 20.56 7.28
N ASN A 271 24.46 20.45 8.57
CA ASN A 271 25.12 19.28 9.13
C ASN A 271 24.19 18.06 9.01
N TRP A 272 24.54 17.15 8.09
CA TRP A 272 23.76 15.97 7.79
C TRP A 272 23.80 14.96 8.95
N THR A 273 22.67 14.69 9.59
CA THR A 273 22.54 13.61 10.59
C THR A 273 21.63 12.49 10.10
N LYS A 274 21.85 11.24 10.57
CA LYS A 274 21.02 10.07 10.21
C LYS A 274 19.51 10.30 10.50
N ARG A 275 19.16 11.03 11.56
CA ARG A 275 17.77 11.37 11.90
C ARG A 275 17.10 12.30 10.86
N PHE A 276 17.86 13.22 10.26
CA PHE A 276 17.34 14.14 9.25
C PHE A 276 16.96 13.44 7.93
N ARG A 277 17.73 12.43 7.52
CA ARG A 277 17.43 11.64 6.31
C ARG A 277 16.17 10.78 6.42
N LEU A 278 15.84 10.29 7.62
CA LEU A 278 14.66 9.43 7.82
C LEU A 278 13.34 10.22 7.80
N VAL A 279 13.36 11.47 8.26
CA VAL A 279 12.19 12.38 8.17
C VAL A 279 11.90 12.75 6.72
N ASN A 280 12.93 13.02 5.91
CA ASN A 280 12.77 13.40 4.50
C ASN A 280 12.60 12.23 3.52
N ARG A 281 12.95 10.99 3.89
CA ARG A 281 12.68 9.82 3.05
C ARG A 281 11.19 9.46 2.95
N ARG A 282 10.36 9.87 3.92
CA ARG A 282 8.89 9.70 3.85
C ARG A 282 8.18 10.80 3.07
N SER A 283 8.93 11.80 2.58
CA SER A 283 8.42 12.90 1.75
C SER A 283 8.43 12.57 0.26
N HIS A 284 9.18 11.53 -0.14
CA HIS A 284 9.54 11.22 -1.53
C HIS A 284 9.41 9.73 -1.88
N LEU A 285 8.64 8.99 -1.08
CA LEU A 285 8.07 7.68 -1.43
C LEU A 285 6.60 7.73 -1.07
#